data_AF-A0A1S4AHZ2-F1
#
_entry.id   AF-A0A1S4AHZ2-F1
#
_cell.length_a   1.000
_cell.length_b   1.000
_cell.length_c   1.000
_cell.angle_alpha   90.00
_cell.angle_beta   90.00
_cell.angle_gamma   90.00
#
_symmetry.space_group_name_H-M   'P 1'
#
loop_
_entity.id
_entity.type
_entity.pdbx_description
1 polymer ?
#
loop_
_entity_poly.entity_id
_entity_poly.type
_entity_poly.pdbx_seq_one_letter_code
_entity_poly.pdbx_strand_id
1 'polypeptide(L)'
;MNNVRAGSQKEFPLGLDASTEEEYSSQSSLLQDFTSIPTIDKAWTFTSDGDHNYFFCLLFTAQEGSQGMFSISQPNLLANKKRRYILSCHISKESSDGVDFQWAAFPIEMSNVSVMIPSPSGSKLLVVRNPENDSLTKFEIWGQSLVEKEFLVPASVHGSVYSDG
;
A
#
# COMPACT_ATOMS: atom_id res chain seq x y z
N MET A 1 46.16 45.05 -12.10
CA MET A 1 45.74 44.08 -13.14
C MET A 1 46.47 42.78 -12.81
N ASN A 2 45.88 41.64 -12.44
CA ASN A 2 44.50 41.18 -12.37
C ASN A 2 44.36 40.24 -11.16
N ASN A 3 43.22 40.34 -10.49
CA ASN A 3 42.85 39.58 -9.30
C ASN A 3 42.59 38.11 -9.69
N VAL A 4 43.42 37.17 -9.24
CA VAL A 4 43.16 35.73 -9.42
C VAL A 4 42.02 35.38 -8.48
N ARG A 5 40.85 35.13 -9.07
CA ARG A 5 39.62 34.69 -8.40
C ARG A 5 39.92 33.33 -7.74
N ALA A 6 40.27 33.35 -6.46
CA ALA A 6 40.35 32.14 -5.66
C ALA A 6 38.95 31.50 -5.67
N GLY A 7 38.82 30.35 -6.32
CA GLY A 7 37.62 29.52 -6.20
C GLY A 7 37.43 29.19 -4.73
N SER A 8 36.20 29.35 -4.22
CA SER A 8 35.89 29.01 -2.83
C SER A 8 36.24 27.55 -2.60
N GLN A 9 37.30 27.28 -1.83
CA GLN A 9 37.59 25.94 -1.37
C GLN A 9 36.42 25.51 -0.49
N LYS A 10 35.74 24.44 -0.89
CA LYS A 10 34.68 23.81 -0.10
C LYS A 10 35.35 23.31 1.17
N GLU A 11 35.18 24.05 2.26
CA GLU A 11 35.80 23.74 3.55
C GLU A 11 35.03 22.57 4.16
N PHE A 12 35.71 21.43 4.28
CA PHE A 12 35.11 20.22 4.82
C PHE A 12 35.32 20.16 6.34
N PRO A 13 34.29 19.76 7.12
CA PRO A 13 34.44 19.58 8.56
C PRO A 13 35.48 18.49 8.85
N LEU A 14 36.22 18.65 9.95
CA LEU A 14 37.26 17.70 10.39
C LEU A 14 36.71 16.27 10.42
N GLY A 15 37.20 15.42 9.50
CA GLY A 15 36.80 14.01 9.38
C GLY A 15 35.97 13.66 8.13
N LEU A 16 35.56 14.66 7.33
CA LEU A 16 34.96 14.45 6.00
C LEU A 16 35.98 14.86 4.95
N ASP A 17 36.38 13.93 4.09
CA ASP A 17 37.08 14.24 2.84
C ASP A 17 36.12 14.15 1.65
N ALA A 18 36.56 14.58 0.46
CA ALA A 18 35.70 14.56 -0.72
C ALA A 18 35.22 13.14 -1.09
N SER A 19 36.07 12.11 -0.89
CA SER A 19 35.72 10.71 -1.14
C SER A 19 34.63 10.18 -0.21
N THR A 20 34.68 10.54 1.07
CA THR A 20 33.67 10.13 2.06
C THR A 20 32.34 10.83 1.83
N GLU A 21 32.32 12.11 1.42
CA GLU A 21 31.09 12.80 1.03
C GLU A 21 30.42 12.13 -0.18
N GLU A 22 31.19 11.78 -1.21
CA GLU A 22 30.69 11.09 -2.41
C GLU A 22 30.14 9.70 -2.09
N GLU A 23 30.82 8.96 -1.20
CA GLU A 23 30.35 7.66 -0.72
C GLU A 23 29.02 7.80 0.04
N TYR A 24 28.92 8.75 0.97
CA TYR A 24 27.66 9.01 1.69
C TYR A 24 26.52 9.43 0.75
N SER A 25 26.81 10.25 -0.27
CA SER A 25 25.81 10.63 -1.27
C SER A 25 25.32 9.42 -2.07
N SER A 26 26.24 8.53 -2.44
CA SER A 26 25.92 7.29 -3.16
C SER A 26 25.08 6.34 -2.31
N GLN A 27 25.47 6.14 -1.04
CA GLN A 27 24.74 5.31 -0.09
C GLN A 27 23.36 5.89 0.24
N SER A 28 23.24 7.21 0.39
CA SER A 28 21.95 7.88 0.61
C SER A 28 21.00 7.71 -0.57
N SER A 29 21.52 7.81 -1.80
CA SER A 29 20.74 7.59 -3.02
C SER A 29 20.25 6.15 -3.10
N LEU A 30 21.15 5.19 -2.84
CA LEU A 30 20.82 3.77 -2.81
C LEU A 30 19.77 3.44 -1.74
N LEU A 31 19.89 4.01 -0.55
CA LEU A 31 18.90 3.86 0.52
C LEU A 31 17.55 4.41 0.10
N GLN A 32 17.51 5.57 -0.56
CA GLN A 32 16.27 6.14 -1.08
C GLN A 32 15.63 5.22 -2.13
N ASP A 33 16.42 4.68 -3.04
CA ASP A 33 15.94 3.76 -4.09
C ASP A 33 15.35 2.50 -3.47
N PHE A 34 16.06 1.83 -2.56
CA PHE A 34 15.55 0.64 -1.88
C PHE A 34 14.31 0.93 -1.05
N THR A 35 14.26 2.08 -0.38
CA THR A 35 13.12 2.44 0.46
C THR A 35 11.88 2.81 -0.35
N SER A 36 12.07 3.22 -1.61
CA SER A 36 10.97 3.52 -2.53
C SER A 36 10.28 2.26 -3.06
N ILE A 37 10.88 1.07 -2.93
CA ILE A 37 10.30 -0.17 -3.45
C ILE A 37 9.11 -0.61 -2.58
N PRO A 38 7.90 -0.75 -3.15
CA PRO A 38 6.75 -1.27 -2.43
C PRO A 38 6.85 -2.79 -2.24
N THR A 39 6.31 -3.28 -1.13
CA THR A 39 6.25 -4.71 -0.77
C THR A 39 4.80 -5.19 -0.67
N ILE A 40 4.49 -6.37 -1.20
CA ILE A 40 3.19 -7.00 -1.02
C ILE A 40 3.16 -7.64 0.39
N ASP A 41 2.30 -7.15 1.27
CA ASP A 41 2.13 -7.69 2.62
C ASP A 41 1.20 -8.92 2.63
N LYS A 42 0.10 -8.83 1.88
CA LYS A 42 -0.95 -9.86 1.82
C LYS A 42 -1.59 -9.87 0.45
N ALA A 43 -2.07 -11.04 0.02
CA ALA A 43 -2.82 -11.21 -1.21
C ALA A 43 -4.01 -12.14 -0.94
N TRP A 44 -5.13 -11.83 -1.59
CA TRP A 44 -6.36 -12.60 -1.54
C TRP A 44 -6.87 -12.85 -2.95
N THR A 45 -7.45 -14.02 -3.16
CA THR A 45 -8.16 -14.38 -4.37
C THR A 45 -9.60 -14.70 -4.01
N PHE A 46 -10.52 -14.22 -4.84
CA PHE A 46 -11.96 -14.46 -4.69
C PHE A 46 -12.43 -15.25 -5.91
N THR A 47 -13.00 -16.42 -5.67
CA THR A 47 -13.66 -17.21 -6.71
C THR A 47 -15.10 -16.75 -6.80
N SER A 48 -15.60 -16.48 -8.00
CA SER A 48 -17.05 -16.40 -8.21
C SER A 48 -17.59 -17.83 -8.32
N ASP A 49 -17.70 -18.53 -7.20
CA ASP A 49 -18.37 -19.83 -7.21
C ASP A 49 -19.88 -19.62 -7.41
N GLY A 50 -20.36 -19.89 -8.63
CA GLY A 50 -21.70 -20.42 -8.85
C GLY A 50 -22.73 -19.54 -9.56
N ASP A 51 -23.35 -20.17 -10.56
CA ASP A 51 -24.66 -19.91 -11.18
C ASP A 51 -24.85 -18.70 -12.11
N HIS A 52 -25.14 -19.05 -13.37
CA HIS A 52 -25.58 -18.23 -14.49
C HIS A 52 -26.91 -17.49 -14.24
N ASN A 53 -27.04 -16.69 -13.20
CA ASN A 53 -28.20 -15.82 -13.02
C ASN A 53 -27.80 -14.64 -12.14
N TYR A 54 -27.24 -13.57 -12.70
CA TYR A 54 -27.71 -12.21 -12.41
C TYR A 54 -27.33 -11.30 -13.57
N PHE A 55 -28.37 -10.80 -14.24
CA PHE A 55 -28.45 -9.84 -15.34
C PHE A 55 -27.76 -8.47 -15.06
N PHE A 56 -26.96 -8.37 -14.01
CA PHE A 56 -26.23 -7.18 -13.59
C PHE A 56 -24.70 -7.29 -13.78
N CYS A 57 -24.18 -8.47 -14.16
CA CYS A 57 -22.77 -8.70 -14.51
C CYS A 57 -22.44 -8.39 -15.99
N LEU A 58 -23.36 -7.73 -16.71
CA LEU A 58 -23.18 -7.42 -18.14
C LEU A 58 -22.56 -6.05 -18.43
N LEU A 59 -22.19 -5.28 -17.40
CA LEU A 59 -21.49 -3.99 -17.59
C LEU A 59 -20.01 -4.00 -17.20
N PHE A 60 -19.51 -5.05 -16.56
CA PHE A 60 -18.09 -5.29 -16.39
C PHE A 60 -17.81 -6.80 -16.54
N THR A 61 -17.39 -7.17 -17.74
CA THR A 61 -16.70 -8.42 -18.11
C THR A 61 -17.29 -9.71 -17.53
N ALA A 62 -18.27 -10.26 -18.25
CA ALA A 62 -18.59 -11.68 -18.21
C ALA A 62 -17.40 -12.48 -18.78
N GLN A 63 -16.42 -12.77 -17.94
CA GLN A 63 -15.47 -13.84 -18.15
C GLN A 63 -15.29 -14.51 -16.80
N GLU A 64 -15.37 -15.84 -16.76
CA GLU A 64 -15.14 -16.65 -15.56
C GLU A 64 -13.73 -16.37 -15.04
N GLY A 65 -13.60 -15.36 -14.19
CA GLY A 65 -12.34 -14.82 -13.74
C GLY A 65 -12.38 -14.64 -12.23
N SER A 66 -11.30 -15.05 -11.59
CA SER A 66 -11.12 -14.80 -10.16
C SER A 66 -10.69 -13.35 -9.97
N GLN A 67 -11.17 -12.70 -8.91
CA GLN A 67 -10.68 -11.36 -8.55
C GLN A 67 -9.53 -11.49 -7.56
N GLY A 68 -8.43 -10.79 -7.81
CA GLY A 68 -7.30 -10.66 -6.89
C GLY A 68 -7.34 -9.31 -6.14
N MET A 69 -6.93 -9.32 -4.87
CA MET A 69 -6.69 -8.11 -4.09
C MET A 69 -5.38 -8.23 -3.32
N PHE A 70 -4.60 -7.16 -3.31
CA PHE A 70 -3.27 -7.10 -2.74
C PHE A 70 -3.19 -5.94 -1.75
N SER A 71 -2.74 -6.24 -0.53
CA SER A 71 -2.26 -5.23 0.42
C SER A 71 -0.81 -4.98 0.12
N ILE A 72 -0.50 -3.77 -0.31
CA ILE A 72 0.86 -3.33 -0.61
C ILE A 72 1.26 -2.30 0.43
N SER A 73 2.53 -2.26 0.79
CA SER A 73 3.07 -1.23 1.65
C SER A 73 4.36 -0.65 1.12
N GLN A 74 4.60 0.61 1.48
CA GLN A 74 5.77 1.34 1.06
C GLN A 74 6.24 2.21 2.22
N PRO A 75 7.52 2.13 2.63
CA PRO A 75 8.04 3.02 3.64
C PRO A 75 8.07 4.47 3.13
N ASN A 76 7.80 5.42 4.03
CA ASN A 76 7.94 6.84 3.80
C ASN A 76 8.86 7.43 4.87
N LEU A 77 10.15 7.57 4.53
CA LEU A 77 11.18 8.06 5.45
C LEU A 77 10.89 9.47 5.95
N LEU A 78 10.43 10.36 5.07
CA LEU A 78 10.17 11.76 5.41
C LEU A 78 9.04 11.91 6.43
N ALA A 79 7.99 11.08 6.31
CA ALA A 79 6.89 11.08 7.26
C ALA A 79 7.11 10.15 8.46
N ASN A 80 8.20 9.38 8.48
CA ASN A 80 8.45 8.29 9.43
C ASN A 80 7.24 7.35 9.57
N LYS A 81 6.63 6.97 8.45
CA LYS A 81 5.39 6.17 8.40
C LYS A 81 5.49 5.09 7.32
N LYS A 82 4.69 4.04 7.46
CA LYS A 82 4.48 3.01 6.44
C LYS A 82 3.17 3.31 5.70
N ARG A 83 3.26 3.68 4.41
CA ARG A 83 2.07 3.84 3.56
C ARG A 83 1.52 2.46 3.23
N ARG A 84 0.20 2.34 3.21
CA ARG A 84 -0.50 1.11 2.83
C ARG A 84 -1.42 1.38 1.66
N TYR A 85 -1.50 0.43 0.76
CA TYR A 85 -2.25 0.52 -0.47
C TYR A 85 -3.06 -0.75 -0.68
N ILE A 86 -4.19 -0.61 -1.36
CA ILE A 86 -4.92 -1.73 -1.95
C ILE A 86 -4.73 -1.65 -3.47
N LEU A 87 -4.38 -2.78 -4.07
CA LEU A 87 -4.36 -2.95 -5.52
C LEU A 87 -5.21 -4.19 -5.86
N SER A 88 -6.10 -4.06 -6.85
CA SER A 88 -6.90 -5.16 -7.34
C SER A 88 -6.44 -5.60 -8.72
N CYS A 89 -6.71 -6.85 -9.06
CA CYS A 89 -6.59 -7.34 -10.43
C CYS A 89 -7.73 -8.30 -10.77
N HIS A 90 -7.97 -8.48 -12.06
CA HIS A 90 -8.77 -9.57 -12.58
C HIS A 90 -7.85 -10.67 -13.07
N ILE A 91 -8.14 -11.91 -12.68
CA ILE A 91 -7.34 -13.10 -13.00
C ILE A 91 -8.13 -13.93 -13.99
N SER A 92 -7.62 -14.02 -15.21
CA SER A 92 -8.22 -14.84 -16.28
C SER A 92 -7.29 -15.98 -16.68
N LYS A 93 -7.86 -17.16 -16.92
CA LYS A 93 -7.11 -18.29 -17.47
C LYS A 93 -6.97 -18.10 -18.98
N GLU A 94 -5.72 -17.97 -19.45
CA GLU A 94 -5.41 -18.04 -20.88
C GLU A 94 -5.34 -19.52 -21.29
N SER A 95 -5.74 -19.85 -22.52
CA SER A 95 -5.90 -21.23 -22.96
C SER A 95 -4.63 -22.08 -22.74
N SER A 96 -4.85 -23.26 -22.16
CA SER A 96 -3.94 -24.38 -21.88
C SER A 96 -2.82 -24.23 -20.84
N ASP A 97 -2.16 -23.09 -20.61
CA ASP A 97 -1.07 -23.05 -19.58
C ASP A 97 -0.74 -21.67 -18.97
N GLY A 98 -1.49 -20.62 -19.30
CA GLY A 98 -1.23 -19.25 -18.83
C GLY A 98 -2.28 -18.72 -17.87
N VAL A 99 -1.86 -17.90 -16.89
CA VAL A 99 -2.75 -17.06 -16.10
C VAL A 99 -2.41 -15.61 -16.40
N ASP A 100 -3.39 -14.86 -16.88
CA ASP A 100 -3.25 -13.42 -17.12
C ASP A 100 -3.80 -12.64 -15.93
N PHE A 101 -3.07 -11.59 -15.55
CA PHE A 101 -3.40 -10.69 -14.44
C PHE A 101 -3.63 -9.28 -14.98
N GLN A 102 -4.88 -8.87 -15.03
CA GLN A 102 -5.29 -7.54 -15.45
C GLN A 102 -5.35 -6.62 -14.23
N TRP A 103 -4.25 -5.93 -13.97
CA TRP A 103 -4.10 -5.02 -12.84
C TRP A 103 -4.93 -3.76 -13.00
N ALA A 104 -5.48 -3.26 -11.89
CA ALA A 104 -6.02 -1.91 -11.84
C ALA A 104 -4.93 -0.88 -12.16
N ALA A 105 -5.30 0.21 -12.83
CA ALA A 105 -4.34 1.22 -13.31
C ALA A 105 -3.55 1.88 -12.17
N PHE A 106 -4.18 2.08 -11.01
CA PHE A 106 -3.56 2.75 -9.88
C PHE A 106 -3.93 2.06 -8.56
N PRO A 107 -2.98 1.93 -7.62
CA PRO A 107 -3.28 1.53 -6.25
C PRO A 107 -4.01 2.63 -5.49
N ILE A 108 -4.83 2.25 -4.51
CA ILE A 108 -5.57 3.17 -3.63
C ILE A 108 -4.87 3.24 -2.28
N GLU A 109 -4.45 4.43 -1.85
CA GLU A 109 -3.82 4.63 -0.54
C GLU A 109 -4.84 4.54 0.61
N MET A 110 -4.47 3.78 1.63
CA MET A 110 -5.27 3.49 2.82
C MET A 110 -4.61 4.11 4.05
N SER A 111 -5.04 5.31 4.43
CA SER A 111 -4.48 6.07 5.55
C SER A 111 -4.80 5.46 6.92
N ASN A 112 -3.83 5.40 7.83
CA ASN A 112 -4.05 5.04 9.25
C ASN A 112 -4.69 3.64 9.45
N VAL A 113 -4.57 2.75 8.47
CA VAL A 113 -5.16 1.42 8.53
C VAL A 113 -4.18 0.45 9.17
N SER A 114 -4.57 -0.22 10.23
CA SER A 114 -3.80 -1.29 10.88
C SER A 114 -4.17 -2.68 10.36
N VAL A 115 -5.43 -2.91 9.97
CA VAL A 115 -5.92 -4.20 9.47
C VAL A 115 -6.81 -4.01 8.24
N MET A 116 -6.61 -4.84 7.21
CA MET A 116 -7.47 -4.95 6.02
C MET A 116 -7.73 -6.43 5.79
N ILE A 117 -8.98 -6.86 5.95
CA ILE A 117 -9.36 -8.26 5.81
C ILE A 117 -10.62 -8.32 4.95
N PRO A 118 -10.52 -8.82 3.70
CA PRO A 118 -11.71 -9.07 2.91
C PRO A 118 -12.51 -10.23 3.50
N SER A 119 -13.82 -10.21 3.34
CA SER A 119 -14.66 -11.38 3.57
C SER A 119 -14.25 -12.53 2.63
N PRO A 120 -14.49 -13.80 2.99
CA PRO A 120 -14.22 -14.94 2.10
C PRO A 120 -14.87 -14.80 0.71
N SER A 121 -16.04 -14.16 0.64
CA SER A 121 -16.76 -13.89 -0.62
C SER A 121 -16.18 -12.76 -1.48
N GLY A 122 -15.25 -11.96 -0.96
CA GLY A 122 -14.78 -10.73 -1.60
C GLY A 122 -15.77 -9.56 -1.62
N SER A 123 -17.03 -9.76 -1.20
CA SER A 123 -18.09 -8.74 -1.29
C SER A 123 -18.02 -7.62 -0.23
N LYS A 124 -17.27 -7.86 0.85
CA LYS A 124 -17.07 -6.92 1.96
C LYS A 124 -15.60 -6.85 2.33
N LEU A 125 -15.19 -5.70 2.87
CA LEU A 125 -13.86 -5.48 3.42
C LEU A 125 -13.97 -4.90 4.84
N LEU A 126 -13.35 -5.58 5.82
CA LEU A 126 -13.14 -5.04 7.15
C LEU A 126 -11.86 -4.20 7.14
N VAL A 127 -11.99 -2.94 7.55
CA VAL A 127 -10.88 -2.01 7.72
C VAL A 127 -10.84 -1.57 9.18
N VAL A 128 -9.69 -1.75 9.83
CA VAL A 128 -9.47 -1.23 11.18
C VAL A 128 -8.50 -0.07 11.10
N ARG A 129 -8.91 1.08 11.62
CA ARG A 129 -8.10 2.30 11.72
C ARG A 129 -7.75 2.55 13.16
N ASN A 130 -6.44 2.50 13.42
CA ASN A 130 -5.93 2.82 14.74
C ASN A 130 -5.73 4.32 14.89
N PRO A 131 -5.78 4.81 16.13
CA PRO A 131 -5.54 6.20 16.39
C PRO A 131 -4.07 6.58 16.12
N GLU A 132 -3.87 7.67 15.40
CA GLU A 132 -2.55 8.31 15.29
C GLU A 132 -2.31 9.34 16.41
N ASN A 133 -3.38 9.81 17.08
CA ASN A 133 -3.41 10.79 18.18
C ASN A 133 -4.53 10.42 19.20
N ASP A 134 -5.12 11.36 19.94
CA ASP A 134 -6.29 11.14 20.84
C ASP A 134 -7.60 10.73 20.13
N SER A 135 -7.52 10.23 18.89
CA SER A 135 -8.68 9.73 18.15
C SER A 135 -9.11 8.34 18.65
N LEU A 136 -10.32 7.91 18.28
CA LEU A 136 -10.83 6.58 18.62
C LEU A 136 -10.44 5.54 17.58
N THR A 137 -10.26 4.28 17.99
CA THR A 137 -10.11 3.15 17.06
C THR A 137 -11.41 2.99 16.29
N LYS A 138 -11.33 2.92 14.96
CA LYS A 138 -12.50 2.78 14.08
C LYS A 138 -12.50 1.44 13.38
N PHE A 139 -13.67 0.82 13.32
CA PHE A 139 -13.92 -0.37 12.53
C PHE A 139 -14.90 0.02 11.42
N GLU A 140 -14.49 -0.19 10.18
CA GLU A 140 -15.28 0.12 9.01
C GLU A 140 -15.56 -1.18 8.24
N ILE A 141 -16.83 -1.37 7.86
CA ILE A 141 -17.24 -2.40 6.91
C ILE A 141 -17.50 -1.70 5.58
N TRP A 142 -16.68 -2.02 4.60
CA TRP A 142 -16.76 -1.49 3.25
C TRP A 142 -17.52 -2.48 2.36
N GLY A 143 -18.46 -1.96 1.57
CA GLY A 143 -19.03 -2.63 0.41
C GLY A 143 -18.23 -2.30 -0.86
N GLN A 144 -18.78 -2.60 -2.02
CA GLN A 144 -18.08 -2.42 -3.31
C GLN A 144 -17.73 -0.96 -3.63
N SER A 145 -18.51 0.00 -3.15
CA SER A 145 -18.37 1.41 -3.51
C SER A 145 -18.52 2.40 -2.35
N LEU A 146 -18.81 1.92 -1.14
CA LEU A 146 -19.11 2.78 0.01
C LEU A 146 -18.78 2.09 1.34
N VAL A 147 -18.61 2.91 2.38
CA VAL A 147 -18.57 2.44 3.77
C VAL A 147 -19.99 2.16 4.22
N GLU A 148 -20.32 0.89 4.45
CA GLU A 148 -21.67 0.45 4.83
C GLU A 148 -21.92 0.63 6.33
N LYS A 149 -20.89 0.43 7.14
CA LYS A 149 -20.98 0.54 8.58
C LYS A 149 -19.69 1.05 9.19
N GLU A 150 -19.82 1.93 10.17
CA GLU A 150 -18.71 2.43 10.98
C GLU A 150 -19.02 2.19 12.46
N PHE A 151 -18.02 1.73 13.20
CA PHE A 151 -18.07 1.60 14.65
C PHE A 151 -16.88 2.34 15.25
N LEU A 152 -17.17 3.22 16.21
CA LEU A 152 -16.17 3.91 17.00
C LEU A 152 -15.99 3.16 18.32
N VAL A 153 -14.76 2.72 18.60
CA VAL A 153 -14.42 2.02 19.83
C VAL A 153 -13.72 3.01 20.75
N PRO A 154 -14.33 3.36 21.90
CA PRO A 154 -13.69 4.24 22.88
C PRO A 154 -12.36 3.65 23.38
N ALA A 155 -11.34 4.50 23.56
CA ALA A 155 -10.05 4.08 24.10
C ALA A 155 -10.16 3.44 25.50
N SER A 156 -11.21 3.78 26.26
CA SER A 156 -11.52 3.17 27.55
C SER A 156 -11.98 1.70 27.45
N VAL A 157 -12.47 1.28 26.28
CA VAL A 157 -12.92 -0.09 26.02
C VAL A 157 -11.78 -0.91 25.40
N HIS A 158 -11.14 -0.37 24.37
CA HIS A 158 -10.02 -1.01 23.68
C HIS A 158 -9.07 0.04 23.08
N GLY A 159 -7.77 -0.25 23.12
CA GLY A 159 -6.74 0.55 22.46
C GLY A 159 -6.61 0.26 20.96
N SER A 160 -5.41 0.47 20.43
CA SER A 160 -5.06 0.10 19.05
C SER A 160 -5.19 -1.41 18.82
N VAL A 161 -5.79 -1.79 17.70
CA VAL A 161 -6.04 -3.19 17.32
C VAL A 161 -5.17 -3.56 16.11
N TYR A 162 -4.52 -4.70 16.19
CA TYR A 162 -3.65 -5.25 15.16
C TYR A 162 -3.98 -6.73 14.95
N SER A 163 -3.78 -7.23 13.74
CA SER A 163 -3.81 -8.67 13.45
C SER A 163 -2.46 -9.28 13.83
N ASP A 164 -2.47 -10.51 14.34
CA ASP A 164 -1.30 -11.27 14.80
C ASP A 164 -0.39 -11.79 13.67
N GLY A 165 -0.78 -11.62 12.41
CA GLY A 165 0.08 -11.89 11.24
C GLY A 165 -0.48 -12.98 10.37
#